data_AF-A0A7C2L6X9-F1
#
_entry.id   AF-A0A7C2L6X9-F1
#
_cell.length_a   1.000
_cell.length_b   1.000
_cell.length_c   1.000
_cell.angle_alpha   90.00
_cell.angle_beta   90.00
_cell.angle_gamma   90.00
#
_symmetry.space_group_name_H-M   'P 1'
#
loop_
_entity.id
_entity.type
_entity.pdbx_description
1 polymer ?
#
loop_
_entity_poly.entity_id
_entity_poly.type
_entity_poly.pdbx_seq_one_letter_code
_entity_poly.pdbx_strand_id
1 'polypeptide(L)'
;MESLNLEYLEKRRVELEKEVERLREEEKKARELYEKAKKLEDEAYEALRKAKSSEEMAMLELRYHQISGKRRAIEEKLNEIQMKLRGAERELEEVKRRIEYLKPKPVRWVEEKPG
;
A
#
# COMPACT_ATOMS: atom_id res chain seq x y z
N MET A 1 -31.79 6.74 -1.67
CA MET A 1 -31.21 7.77 -2.56
C MET A 1 -30.06 8.55 -1.87
N GLU A 2 -29.47 8.05 -0.78
CA GLU A 2 -28.42 8.77 -0.01
C GLU A 2 -27.04 8.76 -0.68
N SER A 3 -26.79 7.84 -1.62
CA SER A 3 -25.49 7.64 -2.29
C SER A 3 -25.11 8.72 -3.32
N LEU A 4 -25.96 9.72 -3.54
CA LEU A 4 -25.77 10.82 -4.50
C LEU A 4 -25.75 12.21 -3.84
N ASN A 5 -25.81 12.31 -2.51
CA ASN A 5 -25.69 13.60 -1.83
C ASN A 5 -24.21 14.06 -1.85
N LEU A 6 -23.97 15.29 -2.29
CA LEU A 6 -22.64 15.91 -2.33
C LEU A 6 -21.95 15.90 -0.96
N GLU A 7 -22.71 16.17 0.11
CA GLU A 7 -22.19 16.17 1.49
C GLU A 7 -21.68 14.78 1.90
N TYR A 8 -22.42 13.73 1.54
CA TYR A 8 -22.03 12.35 1.79
C TYR A 8 -20.75 11.98 1.02
N LEU A 9 -20.66 12.37 -0.25
CA LEU A 9 -19.47 12.11 -1.08
C LEU A 9 -18.25 12.86 -0.56
N GLU A 10 -18.40 14.11 -0.12
CA GLU A 10 -17.30 14.88 0.46
C GLU A 10 -16.81 14.28 1.79
N LYS A 11 -17.73 13.81 2.65
CA LYS A 11 -17.36 13.08 3.86
C LYS A 11 -16.63 11.77 3.53
N ARG A 12 -17.15 11.00 2.58
CA ARG A 12 -16.53 9.74 2.14
C ARG A 12 -15.14 9.97 1.54
N ARG A 13 -14.95 11.06 0.78
CA ARG A 13 -13.63 11.44 0.25
C ARG A 13 -12.62 11.64 1.38
N VAL A 14 -12.99 12.39 2.42
CA VAL A 14 -12.09 12.68 3.56
C VAL A 14 -11.77 11.40 4.34
N GLU A 15 -12.75 10.51 4.52
CA GLU A 15 -12.52 9.21 5.15
C GLU A 15 -11.53 8.36 4.35
N LEU A 16 -11.72 8.27 3.03
CA LEU A 16 -10.83 7.53 2.14
C LEU A 16 -9.43 8.15 2.06
N GLU A 17 -9.30 9.49 2.10
CA GLU A 17 -8.00 10.18 2.14
C GLU A 17 -7.21 9.80 3.39
N LYS A 18 -7.87 9.79 4.56
CA LYS A 18 -7.24 9.34 5.81
C LYS A 18 -6.88 7.86 5.79
N GLU A 19 -7.74 7.03 5.22
CA GLU A 19 -7.47 5.60 5.09
C GLU A 19 -6.28 5.32 4.17
N VAL A 20 -6.20 5.99 3.02
CA VAL A 20 -5.06 5.91 2.10
C VAL A 20 -3.77 6.35 2.77
N GLU A 21 -3.79 7.46 3.52
CA GLU A 21 -2.64 7.94 4.27
C GLU A 21 -2.15 6.92 5.30
N ARG A 22 -3.08 6.39 6.12
CA ARG A 22 -2.77 5.34 7.11
C ARG A 22 -2.18 4.10 6.44
N LEU A 23 -2.79 3.62 5.34
CA LEU A 23 -2.31 2.44 4.61
C LEU A 23 -0.93 2.67 3.99
N ARG A 24 -0.61 3.89 3.53
CA ARG A 24 0.73 4.24 3.04
C ARG A 24 1.78 4.22 4.15
N GLU A 25 1.44 4.72 5.34
CA GLU A 25 2.34 4.62 6.48
C GLU A 25 2.59 3.17 6.91
N GLU A 26 1.53 2.36 6.95
CA GLU A 26 1.62 0.93 7.25
C GLU A 26 2.45 0.19 6.19
N GLU A 27 2.24 0.48 4.90
CA GLU A 27 3.02 -0.08 3.81
C GLU A 27 4.50 0.25 3.97
N LYS A 28 4.82 1.52 4.25
CA LYS A 28 6.21 1.96 4.46
C LYS A 28 6.86 1.20 5.62
N LYS A 29 6.19 1.11 6.77
CA LYS A 29 6.70 0.36 7.94
C LYS A 29 6.89 -1.12 7.61
N ALA A 30 5.93 -1.75 6.94
CA ALA A 30 6.01 -3.15 6.55
C ALA A 30 7.16 -3.40 5.54
N ARG A 31 7.35 -2.48 4.58
CA ARG A 31 8.44 -2.52 3.60
C ARG A 31 9.81 -2.39 4.27
N GLU A 32 9.96 -1.48 5.23
CA GLU A 32 11.22 -1.36 6.00
C GLU A 32 11.54 -2.64 6.78
N LEU A 33 10.52 -3.26 7.38
CA LEU A 33 10.68 -4.56 8.07
C LEU A 33 11.04 -5.68 7.08
N TYR A 34 10.41 -5.69 5.91
CA TYR A 34 10.70 -6.66 4.85
C TYR A 34 12.16 -6.57 4.40
N GLU A 35 12.66 -5.36 4.11
CA GLU A 35 14.05 -5.17 3.69
C GLU A 35 15.05 -5.60 4.77
N LYS A 36 14.75 -5.33 6.05
CA LYS A 36 15.57 -5.82 7.18
C LYS A 36 15.57 -7.35 7.24
N ALA A 37 14.39 -7.97 7.12
CA ALA A 37 14.28 -9.43 7.14
C ALA A 37 15.00 -10.09 5.96
N LYS A 38 14.93 -9.47 4.77
CA LYS A 38 15.63 -9.93 3.57
C LYS A 38 17.15 -9.88 3.74
N LYS A 39 17.69 -8.77 4.28
CA LYS A 39 19.14 -8.69 4.58
C LYS A 39 19.59 -9.79 5.54
N LEU A 40 18.83 -10.05 6.59
CA LEU A 40 19.13 -11.12 7.54
C LEU A 40 19.04 -12.52 6.89
N GLU A 41 18.11 -12.72 5.96
CA GLU A 41 17.99 -13.96 5.19
C GLU A 41 19.22 -14.15 4.29
N ASP A 42 19.65 -13.11 3.59
CA ASP A 42 20.84 -13.12 2.73
C ASP A 42 22.12 -13.40 3.54
N GLU A 43 22.27 -12.76 4.71
CA GLU A 43 23.39 -13.02 5.63
C GLU A 43 23.40 -14.47 6.15
N ALA A 44 22.23 -15.02 6.51
CA ALA A 44 22.11 -16.40 6.94
C ALA A 44 22.43 -17.39 5.82
N TYR A 45 22.03 -17.08 4.57
CA TYR A 45 22.36 -17.87 3.40
C TYR A 45 23.86 -17.85 3.08
N GLU A 46 24.50 -16.68 3.15
CA GLU A 46 25.95 -16.57 2.96
C GLU A 46 26.74 -17.29 4.05
N ALA A 47 26.27 -17.26 5.30
CA ALA A 47 26.87 -18.05 6.37
C ALA A 47 26.74 -19.55 6.08
N LEU A 48 25.54 -20.01 5.68
CA LEU A 48 25.30 -21.40 5.31
C LEU A 48 26.23 -21.87 4.19
N ARG A 49 26.42 -21.02 3.16
CA ARG A 49 27.32 -21.32 2.03
C ARG A 49 28.78 -21.47 2.43
N LYS A 50 29.21 -20.82 3.52
CA LYS A 50 30.59 -20.84 4.03
C LYS A 50 30.83 -21.91 5.10
N ALA A 51 29.78 -22.60 5.53
CA ALA A 51 29.87 -23.64 6.56
C ALA A 51 30.85 -24.72 6.14
N LYS A 52 31.69 -25.17 7.09
CA LYS A 52 32.76 -26.15 6.81
C LYS A 52 32.44 -27.54 7.36
N SER A 53 31.49 -27.63 8.29
CA SER A 53 31.04 -28.91 8.87
C SER A 53 29.55 -29.13 8.65
N SER A 54 29.15 -30.40 8.69
CA SER A 54 27.74 -30.81 8.60
C SER A 54 26.91 -30.30 9.78
N GLU A 55 27.49 -30.27 10.99
CA GLU A 55 26.83 -29.78 12.21
C GLU A 55 26.58 -28.26 12.14
N GLU A 56 27.56 -27.50 11.67
CA GLU A 56 27.44 -26.05 11.44
C GLU A 56 26.38 -25.76 10.36
N MET A 57 26.42 -26.53 9.27
CA MET A 57 25.46 -26.42 8.17
C MET A 57 24.03 -26.65 8.66
N ALA A 58 23.77 -27.72 9.43
CA ALA A 58 22.43 -28.03 9.95
C ALA A 58 21.88 -26.93 10.87
N MET A 59 22.72 -26.33 11.73
CA MET A 59 22.29 -25.20 12.56
C MET A 59 21.96 -23.95 11.74
N LEU A 60 22.77 -23.65 10.72
CA LEU A 60 22.56 -22.51 9.84
C LEU A 60 21.35 -22.69 8.92
N GLU A 61 21.07 -23.90 8.44
CA GLU A 61 19.85 -24.22 7.69
C GLU A 61 18.59 -23.95 8.53
N LEU A 62 18.57 -24.42 9.78
CA LEU A 62 17.44 -24.17 10.68
C LEU A 62 17.21 -22.67 10.87
N ARG A 63 18.29 -21.92 11.11
CA ARG A 63 18.24 -20.46 11.28
C ARG A 63 17.76 -19.76 10.00
N TYR A 64 18.27 -20.16 8.85
CA TYR A 64 17.85 -19.65 7.55
C TYR A 64 16.35 -19.88 7.34
N HIS A 65 15.85 -21.10 7.57
CA HIS A 65 14.43 -21.40 7.42
C HIS A 65 13.53 -20.58 8.35
N GLN A 66 13.95 -20.35 9.60
CA GLN A 66 13.22 -19.49 10.53
C GLN A 66 13.15 -18.04 10.04
N ILE A 67 14.26 -17.48 9.56
CA ILE A 67 14.31 -16.11 9.03
C ILE A 67 13.47 -16.01 7.75
N SER A 68 13.61 -16.99 6.85
CA SER A 68 12.84 -17.08 5.61
C SER A 68 11.34 -17.14 5.85
N GLY A 69 10.91 -17.92 6.86
CA GLY A 69 9.50 -17.98 7.27
C GLY A 69 8.99 -16.62 7.76
N LYS A 70 9.77 -15.92 8.59
CA LYS A 70 9.41 -14.57 9.06
C LYS A 70 9.36 -13.56 7.91
N ARG A 71 10.32 -13.60 6.97
CA ARG A 71 10.31 -12.72 5.79
C ARG A 71 9.05 -12.94 4.95
N ARG A 72 8.69 -14.19 4.67
CA ARG A 72 7.47 -14.53 3.92
C ARG A 72 6.20 -14.03 4.61
N ALA A 73 6.09 -14.19 5.93
CA ALA A 73 4.95 -13.65 6.68
C ALA A 73 4.86 -12.11 6.62
N ILE A 74 5.99 -11.40 6.56
CA ILE A 74 6.02 -9.94 6.36
C ILE A 74 5.63 -9.60 4.92
N GLU A 75 6.11 -10.36 3.94
CA GLU A 75 5.78 -10.19 2.52
C GLU A 75 4.27 -10.36 2.26
N GLU A 76 3.65 -11.38 2.84
CA GLU A 76 2.19 -11.59 2.76
C GLU A 76 1.42 -10.39 3.31
N LYS A 77 1.79 -9.89 4.50
CA LYS A 77 1.18 -8.69 5.08
C LYS A 77 1.39 -7.45 4.21
N LEU A 78 2.58 -7.28 3.64
CA LEU A 78 2.87 -6.17 2.73
C LEU A 78 1.97 -6.24 1.48
N ASN A 79 1.82 -7.42 0.89
CA ASN A 79 0.94 -7.63 -0.26
C ASN A 79 -0.53 -7.33 0.06
N GLU A 80 -1.02 -7.75 1.23
CA GLU A 80 -2.37 -7.42 1.71
C GLU A 80 -2.58 -5.91 1.86
N ILE A 81 -1.62 -5.19 2.47
CA ILE A 81 -1.68 -3.73 2.62
C ILE A 81 -1.71 -3.07 1.24
N GLN A 82 -0.87 -3.51 0.30
CA GLN A 82 -0.84 -2.98 -1.06
C GLN A 82 -2.13 -3.25 -1.84
N MET A 83 -2.78 -4.39 -1.61
CA MET A 83 -4.11 -4.66 -2.19
C MET A 83 -5.17 -3.71 -1.63
N LYS A 84 -5.19 -3.51 -0.30
CA LYS A 84 -6.12 -2.57 0.35
C LYS A 84 -5.89 -1.13 -0.12
N LEU A 85 -4.62 -0.70 -0.20
CA LEU A 85 -4.24 0.62 -0.66
C LEU A 85 -4.74 0.89 -2.08
N ARG A 86 -4.50 -0.04 -3.01
CA ARG A 86 -5.00 0.07 -4.40
C ARG A 86 -6.53 0.14 -4.46
N GLY A 87 -7.23 -0.61 -3.59
CA GLY A 87 -8.68 -0.54 -3.49
C GLY A 87 -9.17 0.84 -3.02
N ALA A 88 -8.60 1.33 -1.92
CA ALA A 88 -8.95 2.64 -1.35
C ALA A 88 -8.62 3.80 -2.31
N GLU A 89 -7.50 3.74 -3.01
CA GLU A 89 -7.12 4.75 -4.01
C GLU A 89 -8.10 4.80 -5.19
N ARG A 90 -8.55 3.63 -5.69
CA ARG A 90 -9.55 3.54 -6.74
C ARG A 90 -10.89 4.11 -6.29
N GLU A 91 -11.36 3.72 -5.10
CA GLU A 91 -12.60 4.25 -4.55
C GLU A 91 -12.53 5.77 -4.37
N LEU A 92 -11.40 6.28 -3.87
CA LEU A 92 -11.17 7.71 -3.71
C LEU A 92 -11.24 8.44 -5.05
N GLU A 93 -10.64 7.89 -6.11
CA GLU A 93 -10.70 8.45 -7.45
C GLU A 93 -12.14 8.48 -7.99
N GLU A 94 -12.91 7.40 -7.81
CA GLU A 94 -14.32 7.35 -8.20
C GLU A 94 -15.15 8.41 -7.46
N VAL A 95 -14.96 8.55 -6.15
CA VAL A 95 -15.65 9.57 -5.34
C VAL A 95 -15.28 10.97 -5.83
N LYS A 96 -14.00 11.25 -6.11
CA LYS A 96 -13.55 12.54 -6.65
C LYS A 96 -14.22 12.85 -7.98
N ARG A 97 -14.29 11.88 -8.91
CA ARG A 97 -14.99 12.03 -10.19
C ARG A 97 -16.48 12.32 -10.00
N ARG A 98 -17.16 11.60 -9.10
CA ARG A 98 -18.59 11.85 -8.81
C ARG A 98 -18.83 13.25 -8.25
N ILE A 99 -17.98 13.72 -7.33
CA ILE A 99 -18.04 15.10 -6.81
C ILE A 99 -17.87 16.11 -7.94
N GLU A 100 -16.91 15.88 -8.86
CA GLU A 100 -16.68 16.77 -10.00
C GLU A 100 -17.90 16.84 -10.92
N TYR A 101 -18.57 15.72 -11.21
CA TYR A 101 -19.80 15.70 -12.01
C TYR A 101 -20.96 16.45 -11.37
N LEU A 102 -21.05 16.43 -10.03
CA LEU A 102 -22.10 17.12 -9.29
C LEU A 102 -21.82 18.61 -9.10
N LYS A 103 -20.56 19.05 -9.19
CA LYS A 103 -20.20 20.47 -9.09
C LYS A 103 -20.45 21.16 -10.44
N PRO A 104 -21.24 22.25 -10.49
CA PRO A 104 -21.48 22.96 -11.73
C PRO A 104 -20.16 23.51 -12.29
N LYS A 105 -19.85 23.20 -13.56
CA LYS A 105 -18.71 23.81 -14.24
C LYS A 105 -18.96 25.32 -14.39
N PRO A 106 -17.97 26.19 -14.16
CA PRO A 106 -18.16 27.62 -14.38
C PRO A 106 -18.48 27.86 -15.86
N VAL A 107 -19.69 28.34 -16.13
CA VAL A 107 -20.12 28.72 -17.47
C VAL A 107 -19.39 30.02 -17.83
N ARG A 108 -18.49 29.95 -18.81
CA ARG A 108 -17.85 31.15 -19.35
C ARG A 108 -18.82 31.72 -20.40
N TRP A 109 -19.61 32.72 -20.03
CA TRP A 109 -20.44 33.45 -20.98
C TRP A 109 -19.50 34.17 -21.96
N VAL A 110 -19.59 33.80 -23.25
CA VAL A 110 -18.93 34.54 -24.32
C VAL A 110 -19.92 35.59 -24.78
N GLU A 111 -19.70 36.85 -24.44
CA GLU A 111 -20.43 37.96 -25.04
C GLU A 111 -19.96 38.13 -26.49
N GLU A 112 -20.79 37.72 -27.44
CA GLU A 112 -20.60 38.13 -28.84
C GLU A 112 -20.87 39.63 -28.93
N LYS A 113 -19.84 40.42 -29.20
CA LYS A 113 -20.00 41.84 -29.48
C LYS A 113 -20.76 41.99 -30.80
N PRO A 114 -21.88 42.74 -30.84
CA PRO A 114 -22.52 43.09 -32.10
C PRO A 114 -21.56 43.99 -32.90
N GLY A 115 -21.31 43.60 -34.16
CA GLY A 115 -20.51 44.33 -35.13
C GLY A 115 -21.22 45.50 -35.77
#